data_AF-A0A8T4U8Z6-F1
#
_entry.id   AF-A0A8T4U8Z6-F1
#
_cell.length_a   1.000
_cell.length_b   1.000
_cell.length_c   1.000
_cell.angle_alpha   90.00
_cell.angle_beta   90.00
_cell.angle_gamma   90.00
#
_symmetry.space_group_name_H-M   'P 1'
#
loop_
_entity.id
_entity.type
_entity.pdbx_description
1 polymer ?
#
loop_
_entity_poly.entity_id
_entity_poly.type
_entity_poly.pdbx_seq_one_letter_code
_entity_poly.pdbx_strand_id
1 'polypeptide(L)'
;MLTAQQLKEQLKHTLDTTDFPSLGKKYEGKVRDNYTHENKRIIITTDRISAFDRVLCTLPFKGQVLNQMAVFWFEKTKHIVKNHLIDAPDPNVSVVH
;
A
#
# COMPACT_ATOMS: atom_id res chain seq x y z
N MET A 1 10.56 14.11 -12.38
CA MET A 1 9.47 13.32 -12.98
C MET A 1 10.07 12.10 -13.65
N LEU A 2 9.36 10.96 -13.65
CA LEU A 2 9.77 9.76 -14.37
C LEU A 2 9.55 9.93 -15.87
N THR A 3 10.47 9.39 -16.68
CA THR A 3 10.30 9.35 -18.14
C THR A 3 9.43 8.17 -18.57
N ALA A 4 8.89 8.22 -19.79
CA ALA A 4 8.13 7.10 -20.34
C ALA A 4 8.98 5.82 -20.46
N GLN A 5 10.29 5.95 -20.71
CA GLN A 5 11.21 4.82 -20.76
C GLN A 5 11.38 4.18 -19.39
N GLN A 6 11.61 5.00 -18.36
CA GLN A 6 11.68 4.52 -16.98
C GLN A 6 10.39 3.82 -16.55
N LEU A 7 9.21 4.34 -16.92
CA LEU A 7 7.94 3.67 -16.62
C LEU A 7 7.82 2.30 -17.31
N LYS A 8 8.25 2.20 -18.57
CA LYS A 8 8.22 0.92 -19.31
C LYS A 8 9.11 -0.14 -18.67
N GLU A 9 10.28 0.25 -18.19
CA GLU A 9 11.21 -0.66 -17.50
C GLU A 9 10.59 -1.26 -16.23
N GLN A 10 9.70 -0.52 -15.57
CA GLN A 10 9.08 -0.90 -14.30
C GLN A 10 7.83 -1.77 -14.47
N LEU A 11 7.34 -1.97 -15.70
CA LEU A 11 6.16 -2.81 -15.97
C LEU A 11 6.33 -4.25 -15.49
N LYS A 12 7.58 -4.74 -15.35
CA LYS A 12 7.89 -6.09 -14.85
C LYS A 12 8.17 -6.15 -13.35
N HIS A 13 8.16 -5.01 -12.67
CA HIS A 13 8.57 -4.87 -11.26
C HIS A 13 7.42 -4.40 -10.37
N THR A 14 6.19 -4.73 -10.75
CA THR A 14 5.00 -4.37 -9.97
C THR A 14 4.82 -5.26 -8.76
N LEU A 15 4.40 -4.67 -7.64
CA LEU A 15 4.05 -5.42 -6.44
C LEU A 15 2.65 -6.04 -6.58
N ASP A 16 2.57 -7.31 -6.98
CA ASP A 16 1.30 -8.04 -7.05
C ASP A 16 0.84 -8.50 -5.67
N THR A 17 1.63 -9.34 -4.99
CA THR A 17 1.33 -9.90 -3.67
C THR A 17 2.58 -9.92 -2.79
N THR A 18 2.39 -10.08 -1.48
CA THR A 18 3.46 -10.18 -0.49
C THR A 18 3.35 -11.47 0.32
N ASP A 19 4.47 -11.97 0.82
CA ASP A 19 4.50 -13.10 1.75
C ASP A 19 5.55 -12.85 2.82
N PHE A 20 5.10 -12.25 3.94
CA PHE A 20 5.92 -11.96 5.10
C PHE A 20 5.34 -12.62 6.35
N PRO A 21 5.60 -13.93 6.58
CA PRO A 21 5.08 -14.65 7.74
C PRO A 21 5.50 -14.03 9.08
N SER A 22 6.66 -13.36 9.11
CA SER A 22 7.17 -12.64 10.28
C SER A 22 6.30 -11.45 10.70
N LEU A 23 5.47 -10.91 9.80
CA LEU A 23 4.54 -9.82 10.10
C LEU A 23 3.21 -10.30 10.69
N GLY A 24 3.02 -11.61 10.85
CA GLY A 24 1.82 -12.21 11.44
C GLY A 24 0.80 -12.69 10.40
N LYS A 25 -0.49 -12.72 10.80
CA LYS A 25 -1.54 -13.31 9.95
C LYS A 25 -1.83 -12.42 8.75
N LYS A 26 -1.59 -12.95 7.54
CA LYS A 26 -1.95 -12.29 6.28
C LYS A 26 -3.46 -12.33 6.03
N TYR A 27 -4.01 -11.19 5.63
CA TYR A 27 -5.30 -11.05 4.98
C TYR A 27 -5.12 -10.30 3.65
N GLU A 28 -5.39 -11.01 2.56
CA GLU A 28 -5.30 -10.45 1.21
C GLU A 28 -6.64 -9.83 0.81
N GLY A 29 -6.63 -8.51 0.60
CA GLY A 29 -7.75 -7.79 -0.02
C GLY A 29 -7.53 -7.59 -1.52
N LYS A 30 -8.49 -6.96 -2.21
CA LYS A 30 -8.38 -6.70 -3.67
C LYS A 30 -7.07 -5.99 -4.07
N VAL A 31 -6.67 -4.97 -3.30
CA VAL A 31 -5.54 -4.07 -3.66
C VAL A 31 -4.56 -3.79 -2.50
N ARG A 32 -4.69 -4.53 -1.41
CA ARG A 32 -3.87 -4.38 -0.20
C ARG A 32 -3.65 -5.74 0.42
N ASP A 33 -2.42 -5.98 0.87
CA ASP A 33 -2.09 -7.10 1.75
C ASP A 33 -1.98 -6.55 3.17
N ASN A 34 -2.70 -7.16 4.10
CA ASN A 34 -2.73 -6.73 5.48
C ASN A 34 -2.13 -7.81 6.36
N TYR A 35 -1.28 -7.42 7.28
CA TYR A 35 -0.72 -8.32 8.29
C TYR A 35 -1.14 -7.82 9.66
N THR A 36 -1.68 -8.73 10.49
CA THR A 36 -2.02 -8.41 11.87
C THR A 36 -0.92 -8.97 12.78
N HIS A 37 -0.33 -8.09 13.57
CA HIS A 37 0.67 -8.41 14.58
C HIS A 37 0.27 -7.74 15.90
N GLU A 38 -0.10 -8.55 16.90
CA GLU A 38 -0.59 -8.07 18.19
C GLU A 38 -1.73 -7.03 18.05
N ASN A 39 -1.52 -5.81 18.55
CA ASN A 39 -2.47 -4.69 18.52
C ASN A 39 -2.15 -3.70 17.39
N LYS A 40 -1.53 -4.17 16.30
CA LYS A 40 -1.20 -3.35 15.14
C LYS A 40 -1.55 -4.08 13.85
N ARG A 41 -1.77 -3.31 12.81
CA ARG A 41 -1.89 -3.80 11.44
C ARG A 41 -0.86 -3.15 10.55
N ILE A 42 -0.17 -3.97 9.76
CA ILE A 42 0.71 -3.52 8.69
C ILE A 42 -0.09 -3.60 7.41
N ILE A 43 -0.33 -2.46 6.79
CA ILE A 43 -1.04 -2.35 5.51
C ILE A 43 0.00 -2.14 4.42
N ILE A 44 0.10 -3.09 3.51
CA ILE A 44 0.93 -2.99 2.31
C ILE A 44 0.01 -2.71 1.12
N THR A 45 0.12 -1.52 0.55
CA THR A 45 -0.66 -1.13 -0.62
C THR A 45 0.02 -1.67 -1.88
N THR A 46 -0.65 -2.59 -2.57
CA THR A 46 -0.09 -3.26 -3.74
C THR A 46 -0.36 -2.48 -5.02
N ASP A 47 0.30 -2.87 -6.12
CA ASP A 47 0.11 -2.28 -7.45
C ASP A 47 -1.13 -2.84 -8.17
N ARG A 48 -1.82 -3.82 -7.58
CA ARG A 48 -3.05 -4.42 -8.14
C ARG A 48 -4.12 -3.36 -8.37
N ILE A 49 -4.70 -3.32 -9.57
CA ILE A 49 -5.89 -2.52 -9.86
C ILE A 49 -7.11 -3.42 -9.94
N SER A 50 -8.20 -3.01 -9.31
CA SER A 50 -9.46 -3.75 -9.34
C SER A 50 -10.60 -2.89 -9.87
N ALA A 51 -11.39 -3.43 -10.78
CA ALA A 51 -12.66 -2.86 -11.23
C ALA A 51 -13.61 -4.01 -11.61
N PHE A 52 -14.92 -3.74 -11.64
CA PHE A 52 -15.95 -4.76 -11.91
C PHE A 52 -15.80 -6.02 -11.02
N ASP A 53 -15.50 -5.80 -9.74
CA ASP A 53 -15.27 -6.83 -8.72
C ASP A 53 -14.15 -7.85 -9.01
N ARG A 54 -13.23 -7.55 -9.93
CA ARG A 54 -12.07 -8.40 -10.22
C ARG A 54 -10.78 -7.60 -10.17
N VAL A 55 -9.68 -8.27 -9.81
CA VAL A 55 -8.33 -7.73 -10.03
C VAL A 55 -8.03 -7.87 -11.52
N LEU A 56 -7.68 -6.75 -12.17
CA LEU A 56 -7.51 -6.70 -13.62
C LEU A 56 -6.06 -6.87 -14.05
N CYS A 57 -5.16 -6.16 -13.37
CA CYS A 57 -3.72 -6.19 -13.63
C CYS A 57 -2.98 -5.48 -12.48
N THR A 58 -1.70 -5.22 -12.67
CA THR A 58 -0.89 -4.35 -11.82
C THR A 58 -0.45 -3.11 -12.60
N LEU A 59 -0.25 -2.00 -11.88
CA LEU A 59 0.26 -0.74 -12.43
C LEU A 59 1.48 -0.29 -11.62
N PRO A 60 2.67 -0.10 -12.23
CA PRO A 60 3.87 0.29 -11.50
C PRO A 60 3.66 1.54 -10.65
N PHE A 61 4.16 1.50 -9.41
CA PHE A 61 4.13 2.60 -8.44
C PHE A 61 2.73 3.00 -7.95
N LYS A 62 1.66 2.32 -8.38
CA LYS A 62 0.30 2.67 -7.95
C LYS A 62 0.15 2.52 -6.44
N GLY A 63 0.70 1.44 -5.86
CA GLY A 63 0.66 1.23 -4.42
C GLY A 63 1.39 2.33 -3.64
N GLN A 64 2.57 2.71 -4.11
CA GLN A 64 3.39 3.79 -3.54
C GLN A 64 2.64 5.12 -3.54
N VAL A 65 2.15 5.56 -4.71
CA VAL A 65 1.49 6.85 -4.86
C VAL A 65 0.27 6.95 -3.96
N LEU A 66 -0.55 5.89 -3.91
CA LEU A 66 -1.77 5.88 -3.09
C LEU A 66 -1.47 5.86 -1.59
N ASN A 67 -0.48 5.08 -1.15
CA ASN A 67 -0.10 5.04 0.26
C ASN A 67 0.49 6.37 0.72
N GLN A 68 1.42 6.97 -0.04
CA GLN A 68 1.99 8.27 0.29
C GLN A 68 0.93 9.39 0.29
N MET A 69 -0.04 9.35 -0.62
CA MET A 69 -1.17 10.27 -0.63
C MET A 69 -2.04 10.10 0.63
N ALA A 70 -2.31 8.86 1.06
CA ALA A 70 -3.04 8.61 2.30
C ALA A 70 -2.27 9.13 3.53
N VAL A 71 -0.97 8.84 3.63
CA VAL A 71 -0.09 9.34 4.70
C VAL A 71 -0.09 10.87 4.74
N PHE A 72 0.04 11.54 3.59
CA PHE A 72 -0.04 13.00 3.51
C PHE A 72 -1.34 13.54 4.14
N TRP A 73 -2.49 12.94 3.78
CA TRP A 73 -3.77 13.38 4.32
C TRP A 73 -3.94 13.06 5.80
N PHE A 74 -3.47 11.89 6.27
CA PHE A 74 -3.49 11.56 7.69
C PHE A 74 -2.68 12.56 8.52
N GLU A 75 -1.49 12.95 8.06
CA GLU A 75 -0.68 13.97 8.74
C GLU A 75 -1.35 15.36 8.67
N LYS A 76 -1.84 15.76 7.50
CA LYS A 76 -2.49 17.07 7.34
C LYS A 76 -3.76 17.22 8.16
N THR A 77 -4.52 16.15 8.38
CA THR A 77 -5.80 16.20 9.09
C THR A 77 -5.73 15.77 10.56
N LYS A 78 -4.54 15.38 11.05
CA LYS A 78 -4.32 14.92 12.44
C LYS A 78 -4.81 15.89 13.51
N HIS A 79 -4.76 17.18 13.23
CA HIS A 79 -5.22 18.25 14.12
C HIS A 79 -6.76 18.43 14.13
N ILE A 80 -7.45 17.86 13.14
CA ILE A 80 -8.92 17.93 13.00
C ILE A 80 -9.55 16.71 13.69
N VAL A 81 -9.01 15.51 13.44
CA VAL A 81 -9.54 14.26 14.00
C VAL A 81 -8.42 13.24 14.22
N LYS A 82 -8.54 12.46 15.30
CA LYS A 82 -7.64 11.32 15.53
C LYS A 82 -7.77 10.31 14.39
N ASN A 83 -6.65 9.82 13.90
CA ASN A 83 -6.59 8.77 12.89
C ASN A 83 -5.72 7.60 13.36
N HIS A 84 -5.72 6.52 12.58
CA HIS A 84 -5.09 5.26 12.98
C HIS A 84 -3.60 5.13 12.60
N LEU A 85 -3.02 6.10 11.89
CA LEU A 85 -1.65 6.01 11.37
C LEU A 85 -0.65 6.11 12.52
N ILE A 86 0.23 5.12 12.63
CA ILE A 86 1.34 5.09 13.60
C ILE A 86 2.64 5.49 12.90
N ASP A 87 2.94 4.87 11.76
CA ASP A 87 4.18 5.06 11.02
C ASP A 87 4.03 4.67 9.53
N ALA A 88 4.95 5.12 8.68
CA ALA A 88 5.03 4.79 7.25
C ALA A 88 6.50 4.51 6.84
N PRO A 89 7.05 3.32 7.19
CA PRO A 89 8.47 3.01 7.04
C PRO A 89 8.91 2.80 5.59
N ASP A 90 7.96 2.60 4.68
CA ASP A 90 8.21 2.39 3.25
C ASP A 90 7.11 3.07 2.43
N PRO A 91 7.38 3.56 1.20
CA PRO A 91 6.37 4.22 0.39
C PRO A 91 5.10 3.41 0.12
N ASN A 92 5.12 2.08 0.19
CA ASN A 92 3.95 1.21 0.05
C ASN A 92 3.34 0.76 1.39
N VAL A 93 3.97 1.07 2.52
CA VAL A 93 3.64 0.49 3.83
C VAL A 93 3.12 1.57 4.79
N SER A 94 2.02 1.25 5.48
CA SER A 94 1.54 1.99 6.64
C SER A 94 1.39 1.04 7.82
N VAL A 95 1.89 1.43 8.98
CA VAL A 95 1.63 0.77 10.27
C VAL A 95 0.50 1.53 10.96
N VAL A 96 -0.55 0.81 11.34
CA VAL A 96 -1.74 1.39 11.97
C VAL A 96 -2.12 0.66 13.25
N HIS A 97 -2.92 1.32 14.10
CA HIS A 97 -3.58 0.70 15.25
C HIS A 97 -4.53 -0.44 14.85
#